data_AF-A0A7X8L4Q1-F1
#
_entry.id   AF-A0A7X8L4Q1-F1
#
_cell.length_a   1.000
_cell.length_b   1.000
_cell.length_c   1.000
_cell.angle_alpha   90.00
_cell.angle_beta   90.00
_cell.angle_gamma   90.00
#
_symmetry.space_group_name_H-M   'P 1'
#
loop_
_entity.id
_entity.type
_entity.pdbx_description
1 polymer ?
#
loop_
_entity_poly.entity_id
_entity_poly.type
_entity_poly.pdbx_seq_one_letter_code
_entity_poly.pdbx_strand_id
1 'polypeptide(L)'
;MGILGVKDGTEGVFAAIEEGNYNLAAWRAATTIMAIMALKRSNMEELRTTDEKLGELLKHFDYKLTSIRGVSTAIAAGLISEIGDISRFSKPAKLARYSGVAPITQASGKSEAQFADTRGNKALHHIFYSLALSLISVSQSKKARNIYFHNYFQKKVYEGKTKRQALNCLQRRLVNIIWGMMTYNTEYRNPELQLIEELDKSKKKMI
;
A
#
# COMPACT_ATOMS: atom_id res chain seq x y z
N MET A 1 -25.79 14.39 -32.65
CA MET A 1 -25.88 15.00 -31.32
C MET A 1 -24.72 14.44 -30.51
N GLY A 2 -23.60 15.17 -30.48
CA GLY A 2 -22.33 14.67 -29.93
C GLY A 2 -22.42 14.43 -28.43
N ILE A 3 -21.57 13.54 -27.92
CA ILE A 3 -21.37 13.35 -26.49
C ILE A 3 -20.91 14.69 -25.92
N LEU A 4 -21.82 15.44 -25.30
CA LEU A 4 -21.49 16.62 -24.50
C LEU A 4 -20.43 16.20 -23.48
N GLY A 5 -19.33 16.96 -23.38
CA GLY A 5 -18.31 16.69 -22.38
C GLY A 5 -18.94 16.66 -20.99
N VAL A 6 -18.36 15.92 -20.04
CA VAL A 6 -18.94 15.76 -18.69
C VAL A 6 -19.24 17.13 -18.03
N LYS A 7 -18.38 18.14 -18.27
CA LYS A 7 -18.59 19.52 -17.84
C LYS A 7 -19.80 20.18 -18.52
N ASP A 8 -19.83 20.13 -19.86
CA ASP A 8 -20.93 20.68 -20.67
C ASP A 8 -22.28 20.01 -20.34
N GLY A 9 -22.26 18.71 -20.01
CA GLY A 9 -23.42 17.95 -19.59
C GLY A 9 -23.94 18.35 -18.21
N THR A 10 -23.07 18.74 -17.27
CA THR A 10 -23.50 19.27 -15.95
C THR A 10 -24.03 20.70 -16.04
N GLU A 11 -23.36 21.57 -16.82
CA GLU A 11 -23.81 22.95 -17.04
C GLU A 11 -25.18 22.97 -17.75
N GLY A 12 -25.38 22.08 -18.73
CA GLY A 12 -26.67 21.92 -19.40
C GLY A 12 -27.80 21.44 -18.49
N VAL A 13 -27.52 20.70 -17.41
CA VAL A 13 -28.54 20.32 -16.42
C VAL A 13 -28.96 21.54 -15.61
N PHE A 14 -28.01 22.32 -15.10
CA PHE A 14 -28.30 23.51 -14.30
C PHE A 14 -29.03 24.58 -15.11
N ALA A 15 -28.63 24.84 -16.37
CA ALA A 15 -29.35 25.77 -17.25
C ALA A 15 -30.82 25.37 -17.48
N ALA A 16 -31.08 24.07 -17.66
CA ALA A 16 -32.46 23.58 -17.83
C ALA A 16 -33.30 23.70 -16.54
N ILE A 17 -32.66 23.64 -15.36
CA ILE A 17 -33.31 23.89 -14.07
C ILE A 17 -33.62 25.39 -13.91
N GLU A 18 -32.68 26.27 -14.26
CA GLU A 18 -32.86 27.73 -14.23
C GLU A 18 -34.00 28.19 -15.16
N GLU A 19 -34.16 27.54 -16.31
CA GLU A 19 -35.27 27.76 -17.25
C GLU A 19 -36.61 27.12 -16.81
N GLY A 20 -36.63 26.39 -15.67
CA GLY A 20 -37.82 25.70 -15.16
C GLY A 20 -38.22 24.45 -15.93
N ASN A 21 -37.37 23.94 -16.84
CA ASN A 21 -37.65 22.76 -17.66
C ASN A 21 -37.06 21.49 -17.04
N TYR A 22 -37.74 20.97 -16.02
CA TYR A 22 -37.30 19.80 -15.26
C TYR A 22 -37.21 18.50 -16.07
N ASN A 23 -38.06 18.31 -17.09
CA ASN A 23 -37.99 17.12 -17.95
C ASN A 23 -36.71 17.13 -18.79
N LEU A 24 -36.33 18.29 -19.34
CA LEU A 24 -35.08 18.46 -20.06
C LEU A 24 -33.87 18.28 -19.11
N ALA A 25 -33.94 18.84 -17.90
CA ALA A 25 -32.90 18.67 -16.88
C ALA A 25 -32.70 17.19 -16.51
N ALA A 26 -33.78 16.44 -16.29
CA ALA A 26 -33.73 15.02 -15.97
C ALA A 26 -33.15 14.18 -17.12
N TRP A 27 -33.58 14.45 -18.37
CA TRP A 27 -33.02 13.80 -19.55
C TRP A 27 -31.53 14.08 -19.70
N ARG A 28 -31.11 15.36 -19.58
CA ARG A 28 -29.70 15.75 -19.62
C ARG A 28 -28.89 15.05 -18.52
N ALA A 29 -29.39 15.03 -17.29
CA ALA A 29 -28.73 14.36 -16.18
C ALA A 29 -28.53 12.85 -16.44
N ALA A 30 -29.58 12.17 -16.93
CA ALA A 30 -29.48 10.77 -17.31
C ALA A 30 -28.44 10.52 -18.41
N THR A 31 -28.40 11.36 -19.45
CA THR A 31 -27.39 11.25 -20.52
C THR A 31 -25.97 11.48 -20.02
N THR A 32 -25.75 12.47 -19.15
CA THR A 32 -24.44 12.74 -18.53
C THR A 32 -23.99 11.58 -17.64
N ILE A 33 -24.91 11.01 -16.83
CA ILE A 33 -24.61 9.83 -16.01
C ILE A 33 -24.24 8.63 -16.88
N MET A 34 -24.99 8.37 -17.95
CA MET A 34 -24.68 7.30 -18.91
C MET A 34 -23.31 7.49 -19.56
N ALA A 35 -22.96 8.72 -19.94
CA ALA A 35 -21.64 9.05 -20.49
C ALA A 35 -20.51 8.80 -19.49
N ILE A 36 -20.67 9.22 -18.23
CA ILE A 36 -19.70 8.95 -17.15
C ILE A 36 -19.54 7.44 -16.92
N MET A 37 -20.64 6.67 -16.92
CA MET A 37 -20.58 5.22 -16.77
C MET A 37 -19.86 4.55 -17.93
N ALA A 38 -20.08 4.99 -19.17
CA ALA A 38 -19.38 4.50 -20.35
C ALA A 38 -17.87 4.80 -20.28
N LEU A 39 -17.49 6.04 -19.93
CA LEU A 39 -16.10 6.43 -19.72
C LEU A 39 -15.43 5.58 -18.64
N LYS A 40 -16.08 5.42 -17.49
CA LYS A 40 -15.57 4.58 -16.41
C LYS A 40 -15.36 3.13 -16.87
N ARG A 41 -16.29 2.58 -17.66
CA ARG A 41 -16.15 1.22 -18.21
C ARG A 41 -14.95 1.10 -19.14
N SER A 42 -14.73 2.08 -20.03
CA SER A 42 -13.54 2.12 -20.91
C SER A 42 -12.25 2.14 -20.08
N ASN A 43 -12.16 3.06 -19.12
CA ASN A 43 -10.98 3.18 -18.26
C ASN A 43 -10.70 1.90 -17.46
N MET A 44 -11.75 1.21 -16.99
CA MET A 44 -11.59 -0.07 -16.29
C MET A 44 -11.03 -1.17 -17.21
N GLU A 45 -11.44 -1.19 -18.48
CA GLU A 45 -10.92 -2.16 -19.46
C GLU A 45 -9.48 -1.86 -19.86
N GLU A 46 -9.15 -0.58 -20.02
CA GLU A 46 -7.76 -0.13 -20.24
C GLU A 46 -6.86 -0.48 -19.06
N LEU A 47 -7.34 -0.27 -17.83
CA LEU A 47 -6.63 -0.66 -16.60
C LEU A 47 -6.40 -2.18 -16.56
N ARG A 48 -7.44 -2.98 -16.87
CA ARG A 48 -7.35 -4.45 -16.92
C ARG A 48 -6.28 -4.91 -17.91
N THR A 49 -6.31 -4.36 -19.12
CA THR A 49 -5.34 -4.67 -20.17
C THR A 49 -3.92 -4.26 -19.76
N THR A 50 -3.77 -3.14 -19.06
CA THR A 50 -2.48 -2.66 -18.56
C THR A 50 -1.94 -3.56 -17.44
N ASP A 51 -2.80 -3.99 -16.52
CA ASP A 51 -2.45 -4.93 -15.46
C ASP A 51 -2.01 -6.30 -16.01
N GLU A 52 -2.63 -6.77 -17.09
CA GLU A 52 -2.22 -8.01 -17.79
C GLU A 52 -0.81 -7.87 -18.37
N LYS A 53 -0.55 -6.80 -19.12
CA LYS A 53 0.79 -6.50 -19.67
C LYS A 53 1.83 -6.37 -18.55
N LEU A 54 1.47 -5.74 -17.44
CA LEU A 54 2.34 -5.63 -16.27
C LEU A 54 2.66 -7.01 -15.68
N GLY A 55 1.66 -7.89 -15.59
CA GLY A 55 1.84 -9.27 -15.16
C GLY A 55 2.77 -10.06 -16.09
N GLU A 56 2.68 -9.86 -17.40
CA GLU A 56 3.60 -10.48 -18.37
C GLU A 56 5.04 -9.96 -18.24
N LEU A 57 5.21 -8.65 -18.07
CA LEU A 57 6.52 -8.06 -17.82
C LEU A 57 7.13 -8.59 -16.52
N LEU A 58 6.33 -8.72 -15.46
CA LEU A 58 6.82 -9.24 -14.18
C LEU A 58 7.33 -10.68 -14.24
N LYS A 59 6.88 -11.51 -15.19
CA LYS A 59 7.40 -12.88 -15.38
C LYS A 59 8.87 -12.90 -15.81
N HIS A 60 9.38 -11.80 -16.37
CA HIS A 60 10.79 -11.67 -16.75
C HIS A 60 11.70 -11.38 -15.55
N PHE A 61 11.11 -10.99 -14.41
CA PHE A 61 11.83 -10.84 -13.16
C PHE A 61 11.65 -12.10 -12.32
N ASP A 62 12.75 -12.65 -11.79
CA ASP A 62 12.71 -13.83 -10.89
C ASP A 62 12.23 -13.48 -9.46
N TYR A 63 11.60 -12.31 -9.29
CA TYR A 63 11.17 -11.79 -8.01
C TYR A 63 9.79 -12.30 -7.62
N LYS A 64 9.73 -13.12 -6.57
CA LYS A 64 8.51 -13.77 -6.11
C LYS A 64 7.70 -12.95 -5.11
N LEU A 65 7.62 -11.63 -5.32
CA LEU A 65 7.01 -10.68 -4.35
C LEU A 65 5.51 -10.91 -4.13
N THR A 66 4.80 -11.42 -5.13
CA THR A 66 3.37 -11.74 -5.08
C THR A 66 3.03 -12.91 -4.15
N SER A 67 4.02 -13.66 -3.67
CA SER A 67 3.83 -14.70 -2.64
C SER A 67 3.42 -14.14 -1.27
N ILE A 68 3.68 -12.85 -1.01
CA ILE A 68 3.16 -12.17 0.19
C ILE A 68 1.66 -11.93 -0.01
N ARG A 69 0.82 -12.62 0.76
CA ARG A 69 -0.62 -12.38 0.75
C ARG A 69 -0.96 -10.93 1.11
N GLY A 70 -1.47 -10.17 0.15
CA GLY A 70 -1.75 -8.73 0.27
C GLY A 70 -0.90 -7.84 -0.64
N VAL A 71 0.12 -8.40 -1.31
CA VAL A 71 0.84 -7.78 -2.42
C VAL A 71 0.12 -8.10 -3.73
N SER A 72 -0.40 -7.08 -4.41
CA SER A 72 -0.91 -7.21 -5.78
C SER A 72 0.21 -7.07 -6.80
N THR A 73 -0.05 -7.45 -8.05
CA THR A 73 0.83 -7.22 -9.20
C THR A 73 1.29 -5.77 -9.29
N ALA A 74 0.38 -4.81 -9.08
CA ALA A 74 0.71 -3.38 -9.07
C ALA A 74 1.68 -2.98 -7.94
N ILE A 75 1.51 -3.54 -6.73
CA ILE A 75 2.45 -3.29 -5.61
C ILE A 75 3.81 -3.92 -5.92
N ALA A 76 3.84 -5.15 -6.44
CA ALA A 76 5.08 -5.82 -6.82
C ALA A 76 5.84 -5.04 -7.90
N ALA A 77 5.14 -4.60 -8.95
CA ALA A 77 5.71 -3.76 -10.00
C ALA A 77 6.19 -2.41 -9.47
N GLY A 78 5.43 -1.75 -8.59
CA GLY A 78 5.85 -0.51 -7.96
C GLY A 78 7.13 -0.70 -7.14
N LEU A 79 7.24 -1.78 -6.37
CA LEU A 79 8.46 -2.11 -5.63
C LEU A 79 9.65 -2.30 -6.59
N ILE A 80 9.48 -3.08 -7.65
CA ILE A 80 10.54 -3.35 -8.62
C ILE A 80 10.95 -2.07 -9.36
N SER A 81 10.00 -1.22 -9.76
CA SER A 81 10.26 0.04 -10.45
C SER A 81 11.03 1.04 -9.57
N GLU A 82 10.65 1.17 -8.29
CA GLU A 82 11.28 2.14 -7.37
C GLU A 82 12.61 1.64 -6.79
N ILE A 83 12.75 0.32 -6.62
CA ILE A 83 13.99 -0.31 -6.13
C ILE A 83 14.98 -0.50 -7.28
N GLY A 84 14.53 -0.76 -8.50
CA GLY A 84 15.40 -1.11 -9.62
C GLY A 84 16.30 -2.29 -9.28
N ASP A 85 17.59 -2.18 -9.58
CA ASP A 85 18.58 -3.21 -9.22
C ASP A 85 18.77 -3.29 -7.70
N ILE A 86 18.37 -4.42 -7.11
CA ILE A 86 18.52 -4.68 -5.67
C ILE A 86 19.99 -4.71 -5.23
N SER A 87 20.93 -5.03 -6.12
CA SER A 87 22.37 -5.20 -5.81
C SER A 87 23.01 -3.92 -5.26
N ARG A 88 22.48 -2.74 -5.62
CA ARG A 88 22.88 -1.42 -5.08
C ARG A 88 22.76 -1.34 -3.56
N PHE A 89 21.94 -2.20 -2.95
CA PHE A 89 21.70 -2.27 -1.52
C PHE A 89 22.39 -3.47 -0.90
N SER A 90 23.64 -3.29 -0.48
CA SER A 90 24.40 -4.36 0.20
C SER A 90 23.79 -4.83 1.53
N LYS A 91 22.89 -4.04 2.13
CA LYS A 91 22.21 -4.37 3.40
C LYS A 91 20.77 -3.84 3.35
N PRO A 92 19.81 -4.52 4.00
CA PRO A 92 18.42 -4.05 4.03
C PRO A 92 18.25 -2.71 4.77
N ALA A 93 19.19 -2.35 5.66
CA ALA A 93 19.22 -1.03 6.29
C ALA A 93 19.47 0.10 5.29
N LYS A 94 20.25 -0.14 4.21
CA LYS A 94 20.46 0.85 3.15
C LYS A 94 19.17 1.08 2.36
N LEU A 95 18.43 0.00 2.05
CA LEU A 95 17.12 0.10 1.41
C LEU A 95 16.14 0.87 2.30
N ALA A 96 16.11 0.60 3.62
CA ALA A 96 15.22 1.29 4.55
C ALA A 96 15.49 2.80 4.65
N ARG A 97 16.76 3.20 4.58
CA ARG A 97 17.15 4.61 4.53
C ARG A 97 16.80 5.24 3.18
N TYR A 98 17.04 4.53 2.08
CA TYR A 98 16.64 5.00 0.76
C TYR A 98 15.12 5.19 0.65
N SER A 99 14.33 4.27 1.20
CA SER A 99 12.87 4.34 1.19
C SER A 99 12.29 5.32 2.23
N GLY A 100 13.11 6.03 3.00
CA GLY A 100 12.66 6.94 4.07
C GLY A 100 11.96 6.26 5.25
N VAL A 101 12.02 4.93 5.36
CA VAL A 101 11.38 4.16 6.43
C VAL A 101 12.25 4.14 7.70
N ALA A 102 13.57 4.19 7.54
CA ALA A 102 14.48 4.29 8.67
C ALA A 102 14.41 5.70 9.30
N PRO A 103 14.37 5.80 10.65
CA PRO A 103 14.44 7.11 11.29
C PRO A 103 15.82 7.75 11.10
N ILE A 104 15.85 9.08 11.13
CA ILE A 104 17.09 9.86 11.21
C ILE A 104 17.37 10.12 12.68
N THR A 105 18.57 9.77 13.12
CA THR A 105 19.10 10.19 14.41
C THR A 105 19.67 11.60 14.31
N GLN A 106 19.23 12.51 15.17
CA GLN A 106 19.92 13.77 15.45
C GLN A 106 20.42 13.74 16.89
N ALA A 107 21.73 13.90 17.05
CA ALA A 107 22.38 13.99 18.35
C ALA A 107 22.89 15.42 18.56
N SER A 108 22.51 16.05 19.67
CA SER A 108 22.94 17.41 20.05
C SER A 108 24.01 17.40 21.15
N GLY A 109 24.69 16.27 21.35
CA GLY A 109 25.72 16.07 22.38
C GLY A 109 25.19 15.72 23.77
N LYS A 110 24.02 16.24 24.18
CA LYS A 110 23.37 15.92 25.47
C LYS A 110 22.16 14.98 25.36
N SER A 111 21.56 14.88 24.17
CA SER A 111 20.45 13.98 23.90
C SER A 111 20.49 13.46 22.47
N GLU A 112 19.93 12.26 22.28
CA GLU A 112 19.73 11.64 20.98
C GLU A 112 18.22 11.56 20.72
N ALA A 113 17.78 12.12 19.60
CA ALA A 113 16.38 12.08 19.18
C ALA A 113 16.26 11.47 17.79
N GLN A 114 15.16 10.73 17.58
CA GLN A 114 14.86 10.08 16.31
C GLN A 114 13.69 10.77 15.61
N PHE A 115 13.89 11.11 14.34
CA PHE A 115 12.92 11.81 13.50
C PHE A 115 12.57 10.98 12.26
N ALA A 116 11.42 11.29 11.66
CA ALA A 116 11.06 10.70 10.37
C ALA A 116 11.97 11.25 9.25
N ASP A 117 12.43 10.38 8.35
CA ASP A 117 13.21 10.78 7.20
C ASP A 117 12.30 11.37 6.11
N THR A 118 12.44 12.67 5.82
CA THR A 118 11.68 13.36 4.77
C THR A 118 12.38 13.39 3.42
N ARG A 119 13.63 12.89 3.34
CA ARG A 119 14.52 12.98 2.18
C ARG A 119 14.57 11.69 1.36
N GLY A 120 14.06 10.58 1.89
CA GLY A 120 13.98 9.30 1.17
C GLY A 120 13.03 9.33 -0.03
N ASN A 121 13.04 8.25 -0.82
CA ASN A 121 12.11 8.04 -1.92
C ASN A 121 10.67 7.95 -1.38
N LYS A 122 9.89 9.01 -1.63
CA LYS A 122 8.51 9.16 -1.15
C LYS A 122 7.55 8.16 -1.81
N ALA A 123 7.76 7.82 -3.08
CA ALA A 123 6.94 6.84 -3.79
C ALA A 123 7.14 5.45 -3.17
N LEU A 124 8.39 5.04 -2.97
CA LEU A 124 8.72 3.78 -2.30
C LEU A 124 8.22 3.73 -0.85
N HIS A 125 8.34 4.84 -0.11
CA HIS A 125 7.76 4.96 1.23
C HIS A 125 6.25 4.73 1.20
N HIS A 126 5.54 5.37 0.27
CA HIS A 126 4.10 5.22 0.13
C HIS A 126 3.70 3.77 -0.19
N ILE A 127 4.46 3.10 -1.06
CA ILE A 127 4.23 1.67 -1.38
C ILE A 127 4.37 0.81 -0.11
N PHE A 128 5.44 1.00 0.69
CA PHE A 128 5.60 0.27 1.96
C PHE A 128 4.48 0.57 2.95
N TYR A 129 4.04 1.84 3.03
CA TYR A 129 2.94 2.26 3.89
C TYR A 129 1.61 1.61 3.49
N SER A 130 1.24 1.67 2.21
CA SER A 130 0.02 1.03 1.68
C SER A 130 0.05 -0.48 1.86
N LEU A 131 1.21 -1.12 1.65
CA LEU A 131 1.39 -2.54 1.88
C LEU A 131 1.21 -2.90 3.37
N ALA A 132 1.84 -2.15 4.27
CA ALA A 132 1.70 -2.36 5.71
C ALA A 132 0.24 -2.24 6.17
N LEU A 133 -0.49 -1.24 5.68
CA LEU A 133 -1.93 -1.09 5.94
C LEU A 133 -2.75 -2.26 5.40
N SER A 134 -2.50 -2.67 4.15
CA SER A 134 -3.21 -3.81 3.54
C SER A 134 -3.03 -5.09 4.36
N LEU A 135 -1.82 -5.35 4.86
CA LEU A 135 -1.51 -6.57 5.63
C LEU A 135 -2.17 -6.62 7.01
N ILE A 136 -2.28 -5.48 7.70
CA ILE A 136 -2.95 -5.42 9.02
C ILE A 136 -4.45 -5.23 8.93
N SER A 137 -4.98 -4.87 7.74
CA SER A 137 -6.40 -4.67 7.55
C SER A 137 -7.21 -5.91 7.91
N VAL A 138 -8.35 -5.66 8.52
CA VAL A 138 -9.25 -6.69 9.01
C VAL A 138 -10.48 -6.67 8.11
N SER A 139 -10.90 -7.85 7.65
CA SER A 139 -12.15 -8.00 6.89
C SER A 139 -13.37 -7.67 7.74
N GLN A 140 -14.53 -7.45 7.11
CA GLN A 140 -15.81 -7.28 7.82
C GLN A 140 -16.10 -8.47 8.77
N SER A 141 -15.62 -9.67 8.43
CA SER A 141 -15.71 -10.87 9.26
C SER A 141 -14.69 -10.93 10.42
N LYS A 142 -14.06 -9.80 10.77
CA LYS A 142 -13.03 -9.66 11.83
C LYS A 142 -11.79 -10.54 11.68
N LYS A 143 -11.59 -11.18 10.52
CA LYS A 143 -10.37 -11.95 10.22
C LYS A 143 -9.31 -11.01 9.63
N ALA A 144 -8.12 -10.99 10.26
CA ALA A 144 -6.97 -10.25 9.76
C ALA A 144 -6.50 -10.82 8.42
N ARG A 145 -6.15 -9.95 7.46
CA ARG A 145 -5.62 -10.41 6.18
C ARG A 145 -4.32 -11.18 6.36
N ASN A 146 -3.40 -10.76 7.21
CA ASN A 146 -2.27 -11.61 7.58
C ASN A 146 -2.10 -11.60 9.11
N ILE A 147 -2.33 -12.76 9.73
CA ILE A 147 -2.28 -12.95 11.19
C ILE A 147 -0.89 -12.61 11.73
N TYR A 148 0.18 -13.00 11.03
CA TYR A 148 1.55 -12.76 11.46
C TYR A 148 1.87 -11.26 11.59
N PHE A 149 1.58 -10.50 10.53
CA PHE A 149 1.84 -9.05 10.53
C PHE A 149 0.89 -8.30 11.47
N HIS A 150 -0.36 -8.75 11.57
CA HIS A 150 -1.33 -8.18 12.52
C HIS A 150 -0.86 -8.37 13.97
N ASN A 151 -0.41 -9.58 14.34
CA ASN A 151 0.12 -9.86 15.67
C ASN A 151 1.39 -9.07 15.97
N TYR A 152 2.29 -8.92 14.98
CA TYR A 152 3.47 -8.07 15.14
C TYR A 152 3.09 -6.61 15.41
N PHE A 153 2.12 -6.07 14.66
CA PHE A 153 1.62 -4.72 14.87
C PHE A 153 1.00 -4.56 16.27
N GLN A 154 0.11 -5.47 16.67
CA GLN A 154 -0.50 -5.47 18.01
C GLN A 154 0.55 -5.57 19.12
N LYS A 155 1.56 -6.44 18.96
CA LYS A 155 2.68 -6.55 19.90
C LYS A 155 3.40 -5.21 20.08
N LYS A 156 3.67 -4.48 18.99
CA LYS A 156 4.32 -3.16 19.07
C LYS A 156 3.45 -2.12 19.76
N VAL A 157 2.13 -2.16 19.57
CA VAL A 157 1.20 -1.30 20.32
C VAL A 157 1.21 -1.65 21.81
N TYR A 158 1.21 -2.94 22.14
CA TYR A 158 1.29 -3.42 23.52
C TYR A 158 2.62 -3.05 24.22
N GLU A 159 3.72 -3.00 23.48
CA GLU A 159 5.02 -2.47 23.95
C GLU A 159 5.00 -0.94 24.22
N GLY A 160 3.85 -0.26 24.12
CA GLY A 160 3.70 1.17 24.41
C GLY A 160 3.92 2.09 23.21
N LYS A 161 4.10 1.56 22.00
CA LYS A 161 4.25 2.39 20.80
C LYS A 161 2.90 2.91 20.32
N THR A 162 2.87 4.14 19.83
CA THR A 162 1.70 4.67 19.12
C THR A 162 1.40 3.83 17.87
N LYS A 163 0.15 3.82 17.40
CA LYS A 163 -0.24 3.10 16.17
C LYS A 163 0.64 3.49 14.97
N ARG A 164 1.00 4.77 14.85
CA ARG A 164 1.90 5.26 13.80
C ARG A 164 3.31 4.67 13.93
N GLN A 165 3.87 4.66 15.13
CA GLN A 165 5.19 4.06 15.37
C GLN A 165 5.19 2.53 15.16
N ALA A 166 4.12 1.85 15.57
CA ALA A 166 3.94 0.42 15.32
C ALA A 166 3.88 0.12 13.81
N LEU A 167 3.18 0.95 13.04
CA LEU A 167 3.13 0.85 11.59
C LEU A 167 4.50 1.11 10.94
N ASN A 168 5.28 2.08 11.43
CA ASN A 168 6.66 2.30 10.96
C ASN A 168 7.56 1.10 11.29
N CYS A 169 7.41 0.47 12.46
CA CYS A 169 8.12 -0.78 12.77
C CYS A 169 7.77 -1.90 11.79
N LEU A 170 6.48 -2.00 11.42
CA LEU A 170 6.01 -2.98 10.44
C LEU A 170 6.60 -2.69 9.05
N GLN A 171 6.57 -1.44 8.58
CA GLN A 171 7.22 -1.04 7.33
C GLN A 171 8.71 -1.41 7.34
N ARG A 172 9.43 -1.12 8.44
CA ARG A 172 10.85 -1.47 8.58
C ARG A 172 11.08 -2.98 8.47
N ARG A 173 10.17 -3.79 9.02
CA ARG A 173 10.18 -5.25 8.90
C ARG A 173 9.93 -5.70 7.46
N LEU A 174 8.96 -5.10 6.77
CA LEU A 174 8.65 -5.38 5.36
C LEU A 174 9.84 -5.07 4.46
N VAL A 175 10.56 -3.97 4.69
CA VAL A 175 11.78 -3.64 3.95
C VAL A 175 12.81 -4.78 4.05
N ASN A 176 13.02 -5.36 5.23
CA ASN A 176 13.94 -6.50 5.39
C ASN A 176 13.49 -7.72 4.58
N ILE A 177 12.19 -8.01 4.60
CA ILE A 177 11.60 -9.15 3.89
C ILE A 177 11.73 -8.95 2.39
N ILE A 178 11.29 -7.81 1.86
CA ILE A 178 11.36 -7.49 0.42
C ILE A 178 12.81 -7.50 -0.07
N TRP A 179 13.74 -6.92 0.70
CA TRP A 179 15.16 -6.97 0.36
C TRP A 179 15.68 -8.40 0.26
N GLY A 180 15.34 -9.28 1.22
CA GLY A 180 15.74 -10.69 1.19
C GLY A 180 15.12 -11.43 0.01
N MET A 181 13.82 -11.24 -0.26
CA MET A 181 13.13 -11.88 -1.37
C MET A 181 13.72 -11.48 -2.73
N MET A 182 14.06 -10.20 -2.92
CA MET A 182 14.68 -9.73 -4.17
C MET A 182 16.15 -10.14 -4.28
N THR A 183 16.87 -10.26 -3.17
CA THR A 183 18.29 -10.65 -3.20
C THR A 183 18.48 -12.14 -3.46
N TYR A 184 17.60 -12.98 -2.91
CA TYR A 184 17.73 -14.44 -2.96
C TYR A 184 16.70 -15.12 -3.86
N ASN A 185 15.84 -14.36 -4.55
CA ASN A 185 14.72 -14.87 -5.38
C ASN A 185 13.83 -15.90 -4.65
N THR A 186 13.66 -15.71 -3.34
CA THR A 186 12.88 -16.62 -2.49
C THR A 186 11.45 -16.17 -2.32
N GLU A 187 10.53 -17.12 -2.22
CA GLU A 187 9.14 -16.88 -1.84
C GLU A 187 9.02 -16.47 -0.38
N TYR A 188 8.00 -15.68 -0.09
CA TYR A 188 7.63 -15.36 1.27
C TYR A 188 6.96 -16.57 1.92
N ARG A 189 7.50 -16.99 3.05
CA ARG A 189 6.88 -17.97 3.93
C ARG A 189 6.51 -17.28 5.23
N ASN A 190 5.23 -17.37 5.61
CA ASN A 190 4.84 -16.94 6.95
C ASN A 190 5.63 -17.81 7.94
N PRO A 191 6.37 -17.19 8.88
CA PRO A 191 6.98 -17.97 9.94
C PRO A 191 5.87 -18.59 10.80
N GLU A 192 6.16 -19.75 11.38
CA GLU A 192 5.22 -20.42 12.27
C GLU A 192 4.79 -19.46 13.39
N LEU A 193 3.48 -19.38 13.59
CA LEU A 193 2.91 -18.55 14.63
C LEU A 193 3.28 -19.20 15.98
N GLN A 194 4.28 -18.65 16.66
CA GLN A 194 4.40 -18.86 18.10
C GLN A 194 3.12 -18.29 18.71
N LEU A 195 2.23 -19.18 19.15
CA LEU A 195 0.99 -18.80 19.83
C LEU A 195 1.37 -17.89 21.01
N ILE A 196 0.62 -16.81 21.17
CA ILE A 196 0.88 -15.76 22.17
C ILE A 196 0.93 -16.32 23.61
N GLU A 197 0.47 -17.56 23.83
CA GLU A 197 0.61 -18.31 25.07
C GLU A 197 2.04 -18.36 25.63
N GLU A 198 3.08 -18.31 24.79
CA GLU A 198 4.47 -18.32 25.26
C GLU A 198 4.92 -16.97 25.85
N LEU A 199 4.33 -15.85 25.41
CA LEU A 199 4.66 -14.52 25.94
C LEU A 199 4.07 -14.28 27.34
N ASP A 200 2.93 -14.92 27.65
CA ASP A 200 2.37 -14.94 29.00
C ASP A 200 3.17 -15.83 29.95
N LYS A 201 3.65 -16.99 29.47
CA LYS A 201 4.52 -17.89 30.25
C LYS A 201 5.89 -17.27 30.56
N SER A 202 6.46 -16.51 29.63
CA SER A 202 7.74 -15.81 29.85
C SER A 202 7.65 -14.71 30.92
N LYS A 203 6.49 -14.06 31.09
CA LYS A 203 6.27 -13.06 32.13
C LYS A 203 6.06 -13.68 33.51
N LYS A 204 5.38 -14.83 33.57
CA LYS A 204 5.12 -15.56 34.82
C LYS A 204 6.37 -16.21 35.44
N LYS A 205 7.48 -16.26 34.69
CA LYS A 205 8.77 -16.79 35.13
C LYS A 205 9.75 -15.69 35.58
N MET A 206 9.37 -14.42 35.41
CA MET A 206 10.14 -13.23 35.82
C MET A 206 9.52 -12.49 37.02
N ILE A 207 8.39 -13.00 37.55
CA ILE A 207 7.75 -12.60 38.81
C ILE A 207 7.91 -13.78 39.75
#